data_AF-A0A9W6PQJ2-F1
#
_entry.id   AF-A0A9W6PQJ2-F1
#
_cell.length_a   1.000
_cell.length_b   1.000
_cell.length_c   1.000
_cell.angle_alpha   90.00
_cell.angle_beta   90.00
_cell.angle_gamma   90.00
#
_symmetry.space_group_name_H-M   'P 1'
#
loop_
_entity.id
_entity.type
_entity.pdbx_description
1 polymer ?
#
loop_
_entity_poly.entity_id
_entity_poly.type
_entity_poly.pdbx_seq_one_letter_code
_entity_poly.pdbx_strand_id
1 'polypeptide(L)'
;MNSPDPNEPLPVMAKSDAQAWAQKMTEYMAQAAGITLDADSITPFFSNCEGKNGEVANDGRYTLAYDVTSVLSRPQHLDAIRKIKASLEKDGFTITSYRETWQDQPNVLLYAKHDEGRYFIDVSSGAASDRLTLSVATRCLMPPSASSAGQH
;
A
#
# COMPACT_ATOMS: atom_id res chain seq x y z
N MET A 1 14.97 -5.95 -14.78
CA MET A 1 13.88 -6.22 -13.81
C MET A 1 13.25 -7.53 -14.25
N ASN A 2 13.42 -8.61 -13.48
CA ASN A 2 12.76 -9.88 -13.80
C ASN A 2 11.30 -9.76 -13.36
N SER A 3 10.38 -9.95 -14.31
CA SER A 3 8.98 -10.21 -13.96
C SER A 3 8.93 -11.47 -13.10
N PRO A 4 8.08 -11.53 -12.05
CA PRO A 4 7.88 -12.76 -11.30
C PRO A 4 7.52 -13.90 -12.26
N ASP A 5 8.07 -15.09 -12.03
CA ASP A 5 7.74 -16.28 -12.83
C ASP A 5 6.22 -16.50 -12.71
N PRO A 6 5.49 -16.58 -13.83
CA PRO A 6 4.04 -16.82 -13.80
C PRO A 6 3.65 -18.13 -13.08
N ASN A 7 4.61 -19.05 -12.88
CA ASN A 7 4.43 -20.29 -12.14
C ASN A 7 4.89 -20.22 -10.68
N GLU A 8 5.45 -19.10 -10.23
CA GLU A 8 5.79 -18.92 -8.82
C GLU A 8 4.50 -19.00 -7.98
N PRO A 9 4.47 -19.85 -6.92
CA PRO A 9 3.27 -19.99 -6.11
C PRO A 9 2.89 -18.65 -5.49
N LEU A 10 1.58 -18.35 -5.51
CA LEU A 10 1.08 -17.14 -4.88
C LEU A 10 1.44 -17.13 -3.39
N PRO A 11 1.89 -15.99 -2.86
CA PRO A 11 2.20 -15.88 -1.44
C PRO A 11 0.95 -16.14 -0.60
N VAL A 12 1.10 -16.95 0.44
CA VAL A 12 0.00 -17.29 1.36
C VAL A 12 -0.07 -16.28 2.48
N MET A 13 -1.23 -15.67 2.69
CA MET A 13 -1.49 -14.72 3.78
C MET A 13 -2.98 -14.63 4.07
N ALA A 14 -3.37 -14.63 5.34
CA ALA A 14 -4.76 -14.38 5.73
C ALA A 14 -5.13 -12.91 5.50
N LYS A 15 -6.40 -12.63 5.16
CA LYS A 15 -6.89 -11.25 4.94
C LYS A 15 -6.63 -10.35 6.15
N SER A 16 -6.81 -10.88 7.36
CA SER A 16 -6.52 -10.16 8.61
C SER A 16 -5.05 -9.77 8.73
N ASP A 17 -4.14 -10.65 8.35
CA ASP A 17 -2.70 -10.43 8.44
C ASP A 17 -2.24 -9.41 7.39
N ALA A 18 -2.80 -9.48 6.18
CA ALA A 18 -2.57 -8.50 5.13
C ALA A 18 -3.03 -7.10 5.56
N GLN A 19 -4.22 -6.99 6.16
CA GLN A 19 -4.73 -5.72 6.68
C GLN A 19 -3.88 -5.21 7.85
N ALA A 20 -3.52 -6.06 8.81
CA ALA A 20 -2.70 -5.67 9.96
C ALA A 20 -1.30 -5.21 9.54
N TRP A 21 -0.71 -5.86 8.53
CA TRP A 21 0.55 -5.43 7.95
C TRP A 21 0.41 -4.08 7.25
N ALA A 22 -0.63 -3.90 6.43
CA ALA A 22 -0.89 -2.66 5.71
C ALA A 22 -1.11 -1.48 6.69
N GLN A 23 -1.87 -1.70 7.76
CA GLN A 23 -2.07 -0.74 8.83
C GLN A 23 -0.72 -0.31 9.44
N LYS A 24 0.10 -1.27 9.90
CA LYS A 24 1.43 -0.97 10.48
C LYS A 24 2.32 -0.20 9.52
N MET A 25 2.23 -0.49 8.23
CA MET A 25 3.04 0.17 7.22
C MET A 25 2.58 1.63 7.01
N THR A 26 1.28 1.90 7.04
CA THR A 26 0.76 3.28 7.03
C THR A 26 1.09 4.05 8.32
N GLU A 27 1.07 3.39 9.48
CA GLU A 27 1.49 3.97 10.77
C GLU A 27 2.99 4.31 10.76
N TYR A 28 3.84 3.44 10.21
CA TYR A 28 5.26 3.72 10.03
C TYR A 28 5.49 4.95 9.14
N MET A 29 4.78 5.06 8.01
CA MET A 29 4.90 6.22 7.13
C MET A 29 4.46 7.51 7.83
N ALA A 30 3.37 7.44 8.60
CA ALA A 30 2.90 8.56 9.40
C ALA A 30 3.92 8.98 10.46
N GLN A 31 4.52 8.01 11.16
CA GLN A 31 5.57 8.24 12.14
C GLN A 31 6.81 8.89 11.51
N ALA A 32 7.24 8.40 10.34
CA ALA A 32 8.37 8.96 9.60
C ALA A 32 8.13 10.43 9.19
N ALA A 33 6.90 10.77 8.79
CA ALA A 33 6.53 12.13 8.46
C ALA A 33 6.28 13.04 9.68
N GLY A 34 5.96 12.45 10.84
CA GLY A 34 5.50 13.17 12.02
C GLY A 34 4.07 13.68 11.87
N ILE A 35 3.20 12.90 11.23
CA ILE A 35 1.79 13.26 10.97
C ILE A 35 0.85 12.32 11.73
N THR A 36 -0.39 12.75 11.92
CA THR A 36 -1.43 11.95 12.58
C THR A 36 -2.42 11.42 11.55
N LEU A 37 -2.73 10.12 11.62
CA LEU A 37 -3.73 9.48 10.77
C LEU A 37 -5.14 9.74 11.31
N ASP A 38 -6.08 9.98 10.41
CA ASP A 38 -7.51 10.00 10.66
C ASP A 38 -8.02 8.56 10.70
N ALA A 39 -8.19 8.01 11.90
CA ALA A 39 -8.61 6.63 12.10
C ALA A 39 -10.00 6.32 11.50
N ASP A 40 -10.87 7.34 11.38
CA ASP A 40 -12.20 7.20 10.80
C ASP A 40 -12.16 7.15 9.26
N SER A 41 -11.00 7.44 8.65
CA SER A 41 -10.80 7.37 7.20
C SER A 41 -10.30 6.01 6.70
N ILE A 42 -10.06 5.06 7.60
CA ILE A 42 -9.53 3.73 7.26
C ILE A 42 -10.51 2.99 6.34
N THR A 43 -10.05 2.65 5.15
CA THR A 43 -10.85 1.98 4.12
C THR A 43 -10.11 0.76 3.57
N PRO A 44 -10.25 -0.43 4.19
CA PRO A 44 -9.73 -1.66 3.63
C PRO A 44 -10.67 -2.19 2.53
N PHE A 45 -10.14 -2.36 1.33
CA PHE A 45 -10.86 -2.91 0.20
C PHE A 45 -10.21 -4.22 -0.26
N PHE A 46 -10.98 -5.30 -0.20
CA PHE A 46 -10.55 -6.60 -0.73
C PHE A 46 -11.26 -6.88 -2.05
N SER A 47 -10.50 -7.24 -3.07
CA SER A 47 -11.01 -7.64 -4.37
C SER A 47 -10.45 -8.99 -4.82
N ASN A 48 -11.10 -9.59 -5.81
CA ASN A 48 -10.54 -10.77 -6.48
C ASN A 48 -9.27 -10.38 -7.24
N CYS A 49 -8.35 -11.34 -7.39
CA CYS A 49 -7.27 -11.15 -8.35
C CYS A 49 -7.81 -11.32 -9.77
N GLU A 50 -7.50 -10.35 -10.63
CA GLU A 50 -7.86 -10.36 -12.04
C GLU A 50 -6.62 -10.61 -12.90
N GLY A 51 -6.76 -11.53 -13.85
CA GLY A 51 -5.79 -11.77 -14.92
C GLY A 51 -5.77 -10.63 -15.94
N LYS A 52 -4.83 -10.71 -16.90
CA LYS A 52 -4.64 -9.66 -17.90
C LYS A 52 -5.89 -9.36 -18.74
N ASN A 53 -6.79 -10.33 -18.91
CA ASN A 53 -8.03 -10.18 -19.67
C ASN A 53 -9.27 -10.19 -18.75
N GLY A 54 -9.10 -9.91 -17.44
CA GLY A 54 -10.20 -9.91 -16.47
C GLY A 54 -10.58 -11.29 -15.97
N GLU A 55 -9.72 -12.30 -16.16
CA GLU A 55 -9.98 -13.65 -15.67
C GLU A 55 -9.93 -13.69 -14.14
N VAL A 56 -10.97 -14.23 -13.51
CA VAL A 56 -11.02 -14.44 -12.06
C VAL A 56 -10.98 -15.94 -11.76
N ALA A 57 -10.04 -16.35 -10.93
CA ALA A 57 -9.97 -17.72 -10.43
C ALA A 57 -10.89 -17.90 -9.21
N ASN A 58 -11.62 -19.02 -9.16
CA ASN A 58 -12.52 -19.35 -8.05
C ASN A 58 -11.81 -20.13 -6.93
N ASP A 59 -10.58 -19.73 -6.58
CA ASP A 59 -9.77 -20.37 -5.53
C ASP A 59 -9.56 -19.47 -4.30
N GLY A 60 -10.30 -18.35 -4.23
CA GLY A 60 -10.30 -17.45 -3.08
C GLY A 60 -9.12 -16.47 -3.03
N ARG A 61 -8.25 -16.47 -4.05
CA ARG A 61 -7.17 -15.48 -4.17
C ARG A 61 -7.71 -14.05 -4.17
N TYR A 62 -6.97 -13.14 -3.55
CA TYR A 62 -7.42 -11.77 -3.33
C TYR A 62 -6.29 -10.74 -3.46
N THR A 63 -6.67 -9.50 -3.67
CA THR A 63 -5.84 -8.31 -3.44
C THR A 63 -6.44 -7.48 -2.31
N LEU A 64 -5.60 -6.69 -1.66
CA LEU A 64 -6.01 -5.68 -0.69
C LEU A 64 -5.50 -4.31 -1.18
N ALA A 65 -6.36 -3.29 -1.10
CA ALA A 65 -5.98 -1.89 -1.03
C ALA A 65 -6.39 -1.38 0.35
N TYR A 66 -5.44 -0.85 1.11
CA TYR A 66 -5.68 -0.26 2.42
C TYR A 66 -5.34 1.22 2.34
N ASP A 67 -6.36 2.06 2.51
CA ASP A 67 -6.22 3.51 2.44
C ASP A 67 -6.51 4.13 3.81
N VAL A 68 -5.71 5.13 4.18
CA VAL A 68 -5.93 5.98 5.35
C VAL A 68 -5.44 7.38 5.05
N THR A 69 -6.10 8.40 5.59
CA THR A 69 -5.77 9.80 5.34
C THR A 69 -5.18 10.48 6.56
N SER A 70 -4.42 11.56 6.32
CA SER A 70 -4.03 12.54 7.31
C SER A 70 -4.54 13.91 6.87
N VAL A 71 -5.04 14.73 7.80
CA VAL A 71 -5.48 16.10 7.51
C VAL A 71 -4.29 17.04 7.66
N LEU A 72 -3.83 17.61 6.56
CA LEU A 72 -2.61 18.42 6.47
C LEU A 72 -2.85 19.60 5.52
N SER A 73 -2.18 20.72 5.79
CA SER A 73 -2.12 21.80 4.81
C SER A 73 -1.24 21.41 3.62
N ARG A 74 -1.47 22.03 2.46
CA ARG A 74 -0.68 21.80 1.25
C ARG A 74 0.85 21.90 1.45
N PRO A 75 1.40 22.90 2.17
CA PRO A 75 2.84 22.93 2.46
C PRO A 75 3.31 21.72 3.28
N GLN A 76 2.50 21.24 4.22
CA GLN A 76 2.83 20.06 5.03
C GLN A 76 2.84 18.77 4.19
N HIS A 77 2.13 18.70 3.06
CA HIS A 77 2.22 17.56 2.15
C HIS A 77 3.65 17.39 1.59
N LEU A 78 4.33 18.51 1.26
CA LEU A 78 5.70 18.48 0.74
C LEU A 78 6.70 17.99 1.79
N ASP A 79 6.57 18.46 3.02
CA ASP A 79 7.44 18.02 4.10
C ASP A 79 7.21 16.55 4.44
N ALA A 80 5.94 16.11 4.45
CA ALA A 80 5.57 14.72 4.71
C ALA A 80 6.12 13.76 3.64
N ILE A 81 5.88 14.05 2.35
CA ILE A 81 6.32 13.15 1.26
C ILE A 81 7.85 13.03 1.20
N ARG A 82 8.59 14.11 1.47
CA ARG A 82 10.07 14.08 1.50
C ARG A 82 10.60 13.19 2.62
N LYS A 83 10.00 13.28 3.81
CA LYS A 83 10.38 12.43 4.96
C LYS A 83 10.02 10.97 4.72
N ILE A 84 8.83 10.70 4.19
CA ILE A 84 8.40 9.34 3.83
C ILE A 84 9.35 8.75 2.80
N LYS A 85 9.65 9.50 1.73
CA LYS A 85 10.63 9.09 0.71
C LYS A 85 11.96 8.67 1.33
N ALA A 86 12.55 9.55 2.14
CA ALA A 86 13.84 9.29 2.77
C ALA A 86 13.81 8.05 3.68
N SER A 87 12.72 7.84 4.43
CA SER A 87 12.54 6.68 5.30
C SER A 87 12.40 5.38 4.50
N LEU A 88 11.58 5.39 3.44
CA LEU A 88 11.38 4.24 2.56
C LEU A 88 12.68 3.84 1.84
N GLU A 89 13.42 4.81 1.30
CA GLU A 89 14.71 4.54 0.65
C GLU A 89 15.74 3.97 1.63
N LYS A 90 15.78 4.48 2.87
CA LYS A 90 16.66 3.97 3.93
C LYS A 90 16.36 2.50 4.25
N ASP A 91 15.09 2.10 4.16
CA ASP A 91 14.64 0.74 4.47
C ASP A 91 14.55 -0.15 3.22
N GLY A 92 15.22 0.23 2.12
CA GLY A 92 15.41 -0.62 0.95
C GLY A 92 14.27 -0.58 -0.08
N PHE A 93 13.31 0.32 0.07
CA PHE A 93 12.30 0.53 -0.97
C PHE A 93 12.87 1.30 -2.15
N THR A 94 12.50 0.89 -3.36
CA THR A 94 12.73 1.63 -4.59
C THR A 94 11.54 2.55 -4.86
N ILE A 95 11.80 3.85 -4.95
CA ILE A 95 10.83 4.85 -5.40
C ILE A 95 10.68 4.74 -6.91
N THR A 96 9.48 4.41 -7.39
CA THR A 96 9.18 4.22 -8.82
C THR A 96 8.53 5.44 -9.46
N SER A 97 7.93 6.32 -8.66
CA SER A 97 7.40 7.61 -9.10
C SER A 97 7.46 8.61 -7.96
N TYR A 98 7.78 9.86 -8.27
CA TYR A 98 7.84 10.94 -7.29
C TYR A 98 7.44 12.27 -7.94
N ARG A 99 6.51 12.99 -7.32
CA ARG A 99 6.04 14.32 -7.73
C ARG A 99 5.72 15.14 -6.49
N GLU A 100 6.12 16.40 -6.49
CA GLU A 100 5.84 17.36 -5.41
C GLU A 100 4.76 18.38 -5.81
N THR A 101 4.73 18.75 -7.09
CA THR A 101 3.82 19.77 -7.62
C THR A 101 3.12 19.30 -8.89
N TRP A 102 1.92 19.83 -9.12
CA TRP A 102 1.18 19.70 -10.37
C TRP A 102 0.57 21.05 -10.72
N GLN A 103 0.83 21.56 -11.92
CA GLN A 103 0.38 22.89 -12.36
C GLN A 103 0.71 24.00 -11.34
N ASP A 104 1.97 24.00 -10.87
CA ASP A 104 2.50 24.97 -9.88
C ASP A 104 1.81 24.98 -8.51
N GLN A 105 1.00 23.97 -8.21
CA GLN A 105 0.36 23.77 -6.91
C GLN A 105 0.92 22.54 -6.21
N PRO A 106 1.06 22.55 -4.86
CA PRO A 106 1.42 21.34 -4.12
C PRO A 106 0.40 20.22 -4.39
N ASN A 107 0.88 19.16 -5.03
CA ASN A 107 0.14 17.95 -5.36
C ASN A 107 1.16 16.82 -5.39
N VAL A 108 1.24 16.13 -4.25
CA VAL A 108 2.29 15.17 -4.03
C VAL A 108 1.86 13.79 -4.52
N LEU A 109 2.81 13.02 -5.04
CA LEU A 109 2.66 11.61 -5.42
C LEU A 109 3.98 10.90 -5.15
N LEU A 110 3.91 9.78 -4.45
CA LEU A 110 5.03 8.86 -4.25
C LEU A 110 4.53 7.45 -4.50
N TYR A 111 5.20 6.74 -5.39
CA TYR A 111 5.05 5.30 -5.54
C TYR A 111 6.33 4.60 -5.14
N ALA A 112 6.22 3.56 -4.32
CA ALA A 112 7.36 2.76 -3.90
C ALA A 112 7.05 1.27 -3.89
N LYS A 113 8.09 0.48 -4.11
CA LYS A 113 8.07 -0.99 -4.02
C LYS A 113 9.31 -1.47 -3.27
N HIS A 114 9.19 -2.58 -2.58
CA HIS A 114 10.36 -3.32 -2.09
C HIS A 114 10.62 -4.50 -3.03
N ASP A 115 11.87 -4.82 -3.31
CA ASP A 115 12.22 -5.86 -4.30
C ASP A 115 11.80 -7.27 -3.83
N GLU A 116 11.91 -7.52 -2.53
CA GLU A 116 11.35 -8.72 -1.87
C GLU A 116 9.87 -8.55 -1.49
N GLY A 117 9.33 -7.34 -1.74
CA GLY A 117 8.03 -6.91 -1.26
C GLY A 117 6.87 -7.40 -2.11
N ARG A 118 5.84 -7.89 -1.42
CA ARG A 118 4.55 -8.28 -2.00
C ARG A 118 3.56 -7.12 -2.06
N TYR A 119 4.06 -5.91 -1.85
CA TYR A 119 3.26 -4.73 -1.59
C TYR A 119 3.76 -3.54 -2.41
N PHE A 120 2.83 -2.66 -2.68
CA PHE A 120 3.02 -1.39 -3.33
C PHE A 120 2.58 -0.30 -2.36
N ILE A 121 3.41 0.72 -2.23
CA ILE A 121 3.13 1.91 -1.42
C ILE A 121 2.75 3.04 -2.36
N ASP A 122 1.67 3.72 -2.03
CA ASP A 122 1.24 4.98 -2.62
C ASP A 122 1.05 6.03 -1.53
N VAL A 123 1.60 7.22 -1.75
CA VAL A 123 1.29 8.41 -0.97
C VAL A 123 0.91 9.52 -1.94
N SER A 124 -0.31 10.03 -1.82
CA SER A 124 -0.82 11.04 -2.73
C SER A 124 -1.63 12.12 -2.04
N SER A 125 -1.64 13.32 -2.60
CA SER A 125 -2.66 14.31 -2.21
C SER A 125 -4.02 13.83 -2.69
N GLY A 126 -4.99 13.72 -1.78
CA GLY A 126 -6.36 13.34 -2.10
C GLY A 126 -7.06 14.38 -2.97
N ALA A 127 -8.26 14.04 -3.45
CA ALA A 127 -9.10 14.96 -4.22
C ALA A 127 -9.47 16.24 -3.42
N ALA A 128 -9.56 16.11 -2.09
CA ALA A 128 -9.64 17.24 -1.18
C ALA A 128 -8.24 17.80 -0.89
N SER A 129 -8.08 19.11 -0.97
CA SER A 129 -6.78 19.79 -0.93
C SER A 129 -6.04 19.73 0.40
N ASP A 130 -6.71 19.25 1.45
CA ASP A 130 -6.27 19.17 2.83
C ASP A 130 -6.05 17.73 3.32
N ARG A 131 -6.11 16.74 2.42
CA ARG A 131 -5.89 15.34 2.77
C ARG A 131 -4.68 14.77 2.05
N LEU A 132 -3.80 14.14 2.83
CA LEU A 132 -2.75 13.26 2.34
C LEU A 132 -3.22 11.82 2.52
N THR A 133 -3.34 11.06 1.44
CA THR A 133 -3.69 9.65 1.46
C THR A 133 -2.43 8.81 1.51
N LEU A 134 -2.40 7.85 2.43
CA LEU A 134 -1.39 6.81 2.55
C LEU A 134 -2.06 5.48 2.22
N SER A 135 -1.54 4.82 1.21
CA SER A 135 -2.13 3.64 0.61
C SER A 135 -1.11 2.51 0.54
N VAL A 136 -1.56 1.31 0.90
CA VAL A 136 -0.79 0.08 0.78
C VAL A 136 -1.62 -0.93 0.01
N ALA A 137 -1.12 -1.34 -1.14
CA ALA A 137 -1.75 -2.34 -1.98
C ALA A 137 -0.93 -3.62 -2.02
N THR A 138 -1.59 -4.77 -2.02
CA THR A 138 -0.93 -6.08 -2.16
C THR A 138 -0.90 -6.49 -3.62
N ARG A 139 0.09 -7.33 -3.99
CA ARG A 139 -0.07 -8.22 -5.14
C ARG A 139 -1.18 -9.24 -4.85
N CYS A 140 -1.47 -10.11 -5.81
CA CYS A 140 -2.37 -11.23 -5.59
C CYS A 140 -1.82 -12.14 -4.48
N LEU A 141 -2.66 -12.46 -3.49
CA LEU A 141 -2.37 -13.31 -2.35
C LEU A 141 -3.33 -14.50 -2.33
N MET A 142 -2.85 -15.64 -1.84
CA MET A 142 -3.69 -16.79 -1.57
C MET A 142 -4.07 -16.81 -0.08
N PRO A 143 -5.35 -16.97 0.29
CA PRO A 143 -5.68 -17.22 1.69
C PRO A 143 -5.12 -18.59 2.13
N PRO A 144 -4.81 -18.77 3.42
CA PRO A 144 -4.42 -20.09 3.93
C PRO A 144 -5.55 -21.09 3.68
N SER A 145 -5.20 -22.29 3.22
CA SER A 145 -6.19 -23.37 3.07
C SER A 145 -6.71 -23.79 4.45
N ALA A 146 -8.01 -24.06 4.53
CA ALA A 146 -8.61 -24.68 5.71
C ALA A 146 -8.22 -26.18 5.78
N SER A 147 -6.95 -26.47 6.04
CA SER A 147 -6.39 -27.80 6.28
C SER A 147 -5.03 -27.59 6.94
N SER A 148 -4.94 -27.29 8.23
CA SER A 148 -4.92 -28.31 9.30
C SER A 148 -5.09 -27.69 10.70
N ALA A 149 -6.32 -27.30 11.06
CA ALA A 149 -6.70 -27.15 12.46
C ALA A 149 -7.42 -28.44 12.89
N GLY A 150 -6.67 -29.38 13.49
CA GLY A 150 -7.22 -30.53 14.19
C GLY A 150 -7.17 -31.86 13.44
N GLN A 151 -6.12 -32.64 13.68
CA GLN A 151 -6.27 -34.08 13.93
C GLN A 151 -5.48 -34.39 15.20
N HIS A 152 -6.23 -34.84 16.21
CA HIS A 152 -5.74 -35.48 17.43
C HIS A 152 -5.04 -36.80 17.11
#